data_AF-A0A1V5PW80-F1
#
_entry.id   AF-A0A1V5PW80-F1
#
_cell.length_a   1.000
_cell.length_b   1.000
_cell.length_c   1.000
_cell.angle_alpha   90.00
_cell.angle_beta   90.00
_cell.angle_gamma   90.00
#
_symmetry.space_group_name_H-M   'P 1'
#
loop_
_entity.id
_entity.type
_entity.pdbx_description
1 polymer ?
#
loop_
_entity_poly.entity_id
_entity_poly.type
_entity_poly.pdbx_seq_one_letter_code
_entity_poly.pdbx_strand_id
1 'polypeptide(L)'
;MNLEDVSGLASYLVEKWDYVPNQAPDVARKLLTLDKDIHTAFEEWVETGQFPEKPVFSGFSPRSLSDLAFLKPPAVFLLLDWIRREPADAITAINEELVG
;
A
#
# COMPACT_ATOMS: atom_id res chain seq x y z
N MET A 1 -3.75 -16.16 9.54
CA MET A 1 -2.75 -15.54 8.66
C MET A 1 -1.88 -14.66 9.53
N ASN A 2 -0.56 -14.80 9.47
CA ASN A 2 0.33 -13.93 10.25
C ASN A 2 0.78 -12.77 9.36
N LEU A 3 0.34 -11.55 9.69
CA LEU A 3 0.79 -10.33 9.00
C LEU A 3 2.04 -9.74 9.66
N GLU A 4 2.53 -10.31 10.76
CA GLU A 4 3.63 -9.77 11.56
C GLU A 4 5.02 -10.27 11.10
N ASP A 5 5.07 -11.25 10.18
CA ASP A 5 6.31 -11.78 9.63
C ASP A 5 6.32 -11.79 8.09
N VAL A 6 7.52 -11.62 7.52
CA VAL A 6 7.73 -11.46 6.07
C VAL A 6 7.21 -12.66 5.28
N SER A 7 7.35 -13.88 5.79
CA SER A 7 6.98 -15.10 5.06
C SER A 7 5.46 -15.22 4.95
N GLY A 8 4.76 -14.99 6.06
CA GLY A 8 3.30 -15.00 6.11
C GLY A 8 2.69 -13.93 5.19
N LEU A 9 3.17 -12.68 5.30
CA LEU A 9 2.68 -11.59 4.47
C LEU A 9 3.03 -11.78 2.99
N ALA A 10 4.23 -12.25 2.65
CA ALA A 10 4.59 -12.53 1.26
C ALA A 10 3.69 -13.60 0.63
N SER A 11 3.40 -14.68 1.37
CA SER A 11 2.49 -15.74 0.90
C SER A 11 1.09 -15.18 0.64
N TYR A 12 0.58 -14.36 1.55
CA TYR A 12 -0.71 -13.67 1.37
C TYR A 12 -0.74 -12.76 0.13
N LEU A 13 0.32 -11.98 -0.11
CA LEU A 13 0.43 -11.11 -1.28
C LEU A 13 0.39 -11.90 -2.59
N VAL A 14 1.06 -13.06 -2.64
CA VAL A 14 1.01 -13.96 -3.80
C VAL A 14 -0.40 -14.52 -3.99
N GLU A 15 -0.97 -15.11 -2.93
CA GLU A 15 -2.26 -15.81 -3.01
C GLU A 15 -3.45 -14.89 -3.31
N LYS A 16 -3.46 -13.67 -2.76
CA LYS A 16 -4.60 -12.76 -2.89
C LYS A 16 -4.45 -11.71 -3.97
N TRP A 17 -3.22 -11.32 -4.28
CA TRP A 17 -2.95 -10.15 -5.12
C TRP A 17 -2.00 -10.45 -6.28
N ASP A 18 -1.72 -11.74 -6.51
CA ASP A 18 -0.94 -12.24 -7.64
C ASP A 18 0.41 -11.54 -7.76
N TYR A 19 1.04 -11.24 -6.62
CA TYR A 19 2.42 -10.75 -6.63
C TYR A 19 3.35 -11.86 -7.13
N VAL A 20 4.38 -11.47 -7.90
CA VAL A 20 5.38 -12.44 -8.35
C VAL A 20 6.10 -13.00 -7.12
N PRO A 21 6.21 -14.33 -6.94
CA PRO A 21 6.73 -14.93 -5.72
C PRO A 21 8.13 -14.45 -5.30
N ASN A 22 8.98 -14.09 -6.26
CA ASN A 22 10.32 -13.55 -5.99
C ASN A 22 10.31 -12.08 -5.54
N GLN A 23 9.26 -11.31 -5.83
CA GLN A 23 9.10 -9.91 -5.44
C GLN A 23 8.30 -9.74 -4.14
N ALA A 24 7.40 -10.70 -3.83
CA ALA A 24 6.52 -10.64 -2.67
C ALA A 24 7.25 -10.43 -1.33
N PRO A 25 8.43 -11.04 -1.05
CA PRO A 25 9.16 -10.80 0.20
C PRO A 25 9.63 -9.35 0.37
N ASP A 26 10.03 -8.68 -0.71
CA ASP A 26 10.49 -7.28 -0.63
C ASP A 26 9.31 -6.33 -0.41
N VAL A 27 8.17 -6.60 -1.04
CA VAL A 27 6.93 -5.86 -0.81
C VAL A 27 6.46 -6.05 0.62
N ALA A 28 6.48 -7.28 1.14
CA ALA A 28 6.12 -7.59 2.52
C ALA A 28 7.00 -6.83 3.52
N ARG A 29 8.33 -6.80 3.30
CA ARG A 29 9.24 -6.00 4.15
C ARG A 29 8.87 -4.53 4.16
N LYS A 30 8.56 -3.95 3.01
CA LYS A 30 8.15 -2.53 2.92
C LYS A 30 6.86 -2.27 3.71
N LEU A 31 5.85 -3.15 3.54
CA LEU A 31 4.58 -3.07 4.26
C LEU A 31 4.76 -3.16 5.78
N LEU A 32 5.67 -4.01 6.26
CA LEU A 32 5.99 -4.12 7.69
C LEU A 32 6.73 -2.90 8.25
N THR A 33 7.24 -2.02 7.39
CA THR A 33 8.01 -0.80 7.77
C THR A 33 7.24 0.49 7.49
N LEU A 34 5.95 0.39 7.19
CA LEU A 34 5.06 1.53 7.03
C LEU A 34 5.03 2.40 8.28
N ASP A 35 4.74 3.68 8.10
CA ASP A 35 4.27 4.52 9.21
C ASP A 35 3.13 3.83 9.98
N LYS A 36 3.10 4.01 11.30
CA LYS A 36 2.17 3.31 12.20
C LYS A 36 0.71 3.53 11.80
N ASP A 37 0.31 4.75 11.45
CA ASP A 37 -1.08 5.04 11.11
C ASP A 37 -1.47 4.39 9.76
N ILE A 38 -0.50 4.26 8.85
CA ILE A 38 -0.68 3.60 7.56
C ILE A 38 -0.73 2.07 7.76
N HIS A 39 0.10 1.52 8.64
CA HIS A 39 0.06 0.10 8.99
C HIS A 39 -1.30 -0.29 9.58
N THR A 40 -1.84 0.51 10.51
CA THR A 40 -3.19 0.28 11.06
C THR A 40 -4.26 0.31 9.97
N ALA A 41 -4.18 1.26 9.04
CA ALA A 41 -5.10 1.32 7.90
C ALA A 41 -4.96 0.10 6.95
N PHE A 42 -3.74 -0.41 6.77
CA PHE A 42 -3.49 -1.63 6.01
C PHE A 42 -4.13 -2.86 6.69
N GLU A 43 -3.97 -3.01 7.99
CA GLU A 43 -4.59 -4.10 8.76
C GLU A 43 -6.12 -4.03 8.71
N GLU A 44 -6.70 -2.84 8.90
CA GLU A 44 -8.15 -2.63 8.79
C GLU A 44 -8.67 -3.03 7.41
N TRP A 45 -7.95 -2.67 6.35
CA TRP A 45 -8.31 -3.07 5.00
C TRP A 45 -8.19 -4.58 4.78
N VAL A 46 -7.15 -5.23 5.32
CA VAL A 46 -7.01 -6.69 5.24
C VAL A 46 -8.18 -7.40 5.95
N GLU A 47 -8.64 -6.87 7.09
CA GLU A 47 -9.73 -7.44 7.86
C GLU A 47 -11.11 -7.21 7.20
N THR A 48 -11.36 -6.00 6.71
CA THR A 48 -12.68 -5.58 6.24
C THR A 48 -12.87 -5.69 4.71
N GLY A 49 -11.78 -5.72 3.96
CA GLY A 49 -11.76 -5.56 2.51
C GLY A 49 -12.11 -4.14 2.04
N GLN A 50 -12.29 -3.18 2.94
CA GLN A 50 -12.68 -1.81 2.63
C GLN A 50 -11.50 -0.87 2.87
N PHE A 51 -11.22 0.01 1.90
CA PHE A 51 -10.17 1.01 2.06
C PHE A 51 -10.65 2.11 3.02
N PRO A 52 -9.90 2.41 4.09
CA PRO A 52 -10.27 3.45 5.04
C PRO A 52 -10.05 4.85 4.46
N GLU A 53 -10.84 5.80 4.93
CA GLU A 53 -10.73 7.23 4.56
C GLU A 53 -9.56 7.94 5.26
N LYS A 54 -8.91 7.27 6.21
CA LYS A 54 -7.78 7.79 6.99
C LYS A 54 -6.65 6.75 7.01
N PRO A 55 -5.39 7.18 7.22
CA PRO A 55 -4.93 8.58 7.38
C PRO A 55 -4.97 9.37 6.06
N VAL A 56 -4.84 10.71 6.16
CA VAL A 56 -4.78 11.60 4.99
C VAL A 56 -3.44 12.33 4.97
N PHE A 57 -2.67 12.19 3.90
CA PHE A 57 -1.41 12.90 3.69
C PHE A 57 -1.42 13.59 2.33
N SER A 58 -1.11 14.89 2.31
CA SER A 58 -1.11 15.71 1.09
C SER A 58 -2.42 15.62 0.28
N GLY A 59 -3.57 15.43 0.97
CA GLY A 59 -4.88 15.28 0.34
C GLY A 59 -5.25 13.85 -0.09
N PHE A 60 -4.37 12.88 0.09
CA PHE A 60 -4.59 11.48 -0.29
C PHE A 60 -4.85 10.59 0.93
N SER A 61 -5.86 9.72 0.81
CA SER A 61 -6.17 8.63 1.74
C SER A 61 -6.02 7.27 1.04
N PRO A 62 -6.01 6.14 1.79
CA PRO A 62 -6.10 4.82 1.17
C PRO A 62 -7.32 4.70 0.25
N ARG A 63 -8.48 5.21 0.68
CA ARG A 63 -9.69 5.24 -0.14
C ARG A 63 -9.50 6.03 -1.44
N SER A 64 -8.98 7.24 -1.38
CA SER A 64 -8.82 8.07 -2.59
C SER A 64 -7.79 7.48 -3.57
N LEU A 65 -6.73 6.85 -3.04
CA LEU A 65 -5.71 6.21 -3.86
C LEU A 65 -6.17 4.86 -4.44
N SER A 66 -7.14 4.20 -3.81
CA SER A 66 -7.67 2.91 -4.30
C SER A 66 -8.40 3.02 -5.63
N ASP A 67 -8.83 4.23 -6.03
CA ASP A 67 -9.48 4.49 -7.30
C ASP A 67 -8.47 4.59 -8.47
N LEU A 68 -7.16 4.56 -8.19
CA LEU A 68 -6.10 4.58 -9.20
C LEU A 68 -5.94 3.18 -9.84
N ALA A 69 -6.37 3.06 -11.11
CA ALA A 69 -6.47 1.79 -11.83
C ALA A 69 -5.14 1.02 -12.00
N PHE A 70 -3.99 1.69 -11.86
CA PHE A 70 -2.67 1.07 -12.01
C PHE A 70 -2.14 0.41 -10.73
N LEU A 71 -2.82 0.58 -9.58
CA LEU A 71 -2.35 0.06 -8.30
C LEU A 71 -3.00 -1.26 -7.93
N LYS A 72 -2.16 -2.24 -7.57
CA LYS A 72 -2.61 -3.36 -6.74
C LYS A 72 -2.94 -2.85 -5.33
N PRO A 73 -3.93 -3.41 -4.64
CA PRO A 73 -4.35 -2.89 -3.33
C PRO A 73 -3.26 -2.72 -2.27
N PRO A 74 -2.28 -3.63 -2.10
CA PRO A 74 -1.17 -3.37 -1.16
C PRO A 74 -0.26 -2.19 -1.56
N ALA A 75 -0.16 -1.89 -2.86
CA ALA A 75 0.64 -0.78 -3.36
C ALA A 75 0.03 0.60 -3.01
N VAL A 76 -1.28 0.66 -2.72
CA VAL A 76 -1.94 1.87 -2.21
C VAL A 76 -1.29 2.37 -0.92
N PHE A 77 -1.01 1.47 0.02
CA PHE A 77 -0.41 1.81 1.31
C PHE A 77 1.07 2.17 1.17
N LEU A 78 1.79 1.50 0.28
CA LEU A 78 3.17 1.86 -0.05
C LEU A 78 3.27 3.25 -0.69
N LEU A 79 2.34 3.59 -1.59
CA LEU A 79 2.28 4.91 -2.19
C LEU A 79 1.93 5.97 -1.14
N LEU A 80 0.97 5.69 -0.25
CA LEU A 80 0.61 6.61 0.83
C LEU A 80 1.79 6.87 1.78
N ASP A 81 2.59 5.85 2.09
CA ASP A 81 3.81 5.99 2.89
C ASP A 81 4.89 6.78 2.15
N TRP A 82 5.01 6.62 0.83
CA TRP A 82 5.88 7.45 0.02
C TRP A 82 5.42 8.91 0.01
N ILE A 83 4.12 9.19 -0.19
CA ILE A 83 3.53 10.54 -0.10
C ILE A 83 3.83 11.16 1.28
N ARG A 84 3.77 10.35 2.35
CA ARG A 84 4.05 10.82 3.71
C ARG A 84 5.52 11.22 3.90
N ARG A 85 6.46 10.45 3.34
CA ARG A 85 7.90 10.66 3.49
C ARG A 85 8.44 11.73 2.53
N GLU A 86 8.02 11.68 1.28
CA GLU A 86 8.56 12.45 0.15
C GLU A 86 7.42 12.94 -0.77
N PRO A 87 6.58 13.89 -0.28
CA PRO A 87 5.35 14.27 -0.97
C PRO A 87 5.56 14.86 -2.37
N ALA A 88 6.62 15.64 -2.57
CA ALA A 88 6.89 16.28 -3.86
C ALA A 88 7.18 15.25 -4.96
N ASP A 89 8.02 14.26 -4.66
CA ASP A 89 8.43 13.22 -5.61
C ASP A 89 7.27 12.25 -5.89
N ALA A 90 6.56 11.84 -4.84
CA ALA A 90 5.41 10.94 -4.97
C ALA A 90 4.28 11.55 -5.81
N ILE A 91 3.94 12.83 -5.58
CA ILE A 91 2.90 13.53 -6.35
C ILE A 91 3.33 13.69 -7.81
N THR A 92 4.60 13.98 -8.06
CA THR A 92 5.13 14.06 -9.43
C THR A 92 4.95 12.74 -10.16
N ALA A 93 5.35 11.62 -9.55
CA ALA A 93 5.18 10.29 -10.13
C ALA A 93 3.71 9.92 -10.37
N ILE A 94 2.80 10.24 -9.44
CA ILE A 94 1.36 10.02 -9.64
C ILE A 94 0.84 10.78 -10.87
N ASN A 95 1.24 12.03 -11.03
CA ASN A 95 0.82 12.83 -12.18
C ASN A 95 1.36 12.28 -13.50
N GLU A 96 2.60 11.78 -13.52
CA GLU A 96 3.20 11.14 -14.70
C GLU A 96 2.42 9.88 -15.11
N GLU A 97 2.07 9.01 -14.15
CA GLU A 97 1.29 7.78 -14.42
C GLU A 97 -0.16 8.06 -14.84
N LEU A 98 -0.76 9.18 -14.39
CA LEU A 98 -2.12 9.56 -14.75
C LEU A 98 -2.25 10.21 -16.14
N VAL A 99 -1.17 10.82 -16.63
CA VAL A 99 -1.12 11.51 -17.93
C VAL A 99 -0.47 10.64 -19.02
N GLY A 100 0.24 9.59 -18.61
CA GLY A 100 0.96 8.64 -19.48
C GLY A 100 0.10 7.61 -20.20
#